data_AF-A0A1C2GH15-F1
#
_entry.id   AF-A0A1C2GH15-F1
#
_cell.length_a   1.000
_cell.length_b   1.000
_cell.length_c   1.000
_cell.angle_alpha   90.00
_cell.angle_beta   90.00
_cell.angle_gamma   90.00
#
_symmetry.space_group_name_H-M   'P 1'
#
loop_
_entity.id
_entity.type
_entity.pdbx_description
1 polymer ?
#
loop_
_entity_poly.entity_id
_entity_poly.type
_entity_poly.pdbx_seq_one_letter_code
_entity_poly.pdbx_strand_id
1 'polypeptide(L)'
;MRYLFKYQGLTLIWALIIFILCTVKLGGVSNSHLFFAGFDKLVHCGLFFVLTALMSSGVIRANTRHNLTPLQQFLSFLIPVAFGGIIEILQAYIFTWRSGEWADLFADTVGASMAMFCVVLTIWSQKYEKQS
;
A
#
# COMPACT_ATOMS: atom_id res chain seq x y z
N MET A 1 18.75 12.74 -3.36
CA MET A 1 18.39 11.30 -3.32
C MET A 1 18.66 10.62 -1.98
N ARG A 2 19.81 10.80 -1.32
CA ARG A 2 20.14 10.14 -0.03
C ARG A 2 19.10 10.33 1.10
N TYR A 3 18.43 11.48 1.17
CA TYR A 3 17.41 11.75 2.19
C TYR A 3 16.07 11.03 1.96
N LEU A 4 15.71 10.77 0.70
CA LEU A 4 14.45 10.08 0.38
C LEU A 4 14.50 8.63 0.90
N PHE A 5 15.62 7.93 0.66
CA PHE A 5 15.83 6.56 1.15
C PHE A 5 15.86 6.46 2.67
N LYS A 6 16.35 7.49 3.38
CA LYS A 6 16.41 7.48 4.85
C LYS A 6 15.00 7.46 5.47
N TYR A 7 14.03 8.13 4.85
CA TYR A 7 12.66 8.20 5.37
C TYR A 7 11.72 7.12 4.82
N GLN A 8 12.12 6.41 3.76
CA GLN A 8 11.35 5.32 3.16
C GLN A 8 11.69 3.93 3.74
N GLY A 9 12.56 3.85 4.76
CA GLY A 9 12.92 2.58 5.38
C GLY A 9 11.72 1.80 5.90
N LEU A 10 10.74 2.48 6.52
CA LEU A 10 9.50 1.85 6.99
C LEU A 10 8.65 1.33 5.83
N THR A 11 8.55 2.08 4.73
CA THR A 11 7.85 1.66 3.51
C THR A 11 8.46 0.39 2.93
N LEU A 12 9.79 0.29 2.88
CA LEU A 12 10.50 -0.89 2.38
C LEU A 12 10.29 -2.11 3.26
N ILE A 13 10.35 -1.94 4.60
CA ILE A 13 10.04 -3.00 5.55
C ILE A 13 8.60 -3.47 5.37
N TRP A 14 7.65 -2.54 5.23
CA TRP A 14 6.25 -2.87 5.02
C TRP A 14 6.00 -3.57 3.68
N ALA A 15 6.64 -3.12 2.60
CA ALA A 15 6.57 -3.79 1.30
C ALA A 15 7.09 -5.23 1.37
N LEU A 16 8.16 -5.47 2.13
CA LEU A 16 8.70 -6.81 2.35
C LEU A 16 7.71 -7.67 3.17
N ILE A 17 7.05 -7.10 4.17
CA ILE A 17 5.97 -7.78 4.92
C ILE A 17 4.84 -8.18 3.98
N ILE A 18 4.38 -7.26 3.11
CA ILE A 18 3.32 -7.55 2.13
C ILE A 18 3.76 -8.68 1.20
N PHE A 19 4.97 -8.62 0.66
CA PHE A 19 5.50 -9.67 -0.20
C PHE A 19 5.50 -11.03 0.49
N ILE A 20 5.95 -11.12 1.74
CA ILE A 20 5.92 -12.37 2.51
C ILE A 20 4.48 -12.82 2.73
N LEU A 21 3.59 -11.96 3.21
CA LEU A 21 2.20 -12.33 3.52
C LEU A 21 1.45 -12.81 2.27
N CYS A 22 1.63 -12.17 1.13
CA CYS A 22 0.98 -12.55 -0.12
C CYS A 22 1.57 -13.84 -0.74
N THR A 23 2.83 -14.19 -0.45
CA THR A 23 3.50 -15.36 -1.06
C THR A 23 3.51 -16.61 -0.16
N VAL A 24 3.34 -16.43 1.15
CA VAL A 24 3.28 -17.54 2.11
C VAL A 24 2.01 -18.36 1.89
N LYS A 25 2.18 -19.69 1.88
CA LYS A 25 1.06 -20.63 1.86
C LYS A 25 0.41 -20.63 3.24
N LEU A 26 -0.78 -20.06 3.37
CA LEU A 26 -1.66 -20.21 4.54
C LEU A 26 -2.19 -21.66 4.62
N GLY A 27 -1.32 -22.63 4.89
CA GLY A 27 -1.72 -24.02 5.08
C GLY A 27 -2.63 -24.18 6.29
N GLY A 28 -3.81 -24.78 6.11
CA GLY A 28 -4.74 -25.18 7.18
C GLY A 28 -5.47 -24.06 7.93
N VAL A 29 -5.03 -22.80 7.82
CA VAL A 29 -5.63 -21.63 8.49
C VAL A 29 -7.00 -21.28 7.90
N SER A 30 -7.26 -21.70 6.66
CA SER A 30 -8.55 -21.55 5.96
C SER A 30 -9.72 -22.30 6.61
N ASN A 31 -9.46 -23.23 7.54
CA ASN A 31 -10.50 -23.95 8.29
C ASN A 31 -10.84 -23.29 9.64
N SER A 32 -10.24 -22.14 9.97
CA SER A 32 -10.59 -21.41 11.18
C SER A 32 -11.77 -20.48 10.95
N HIS A 33 -12.74 -20.50 11.87
CA HIS A 33 -13.99 -19.72 11.83
C HIS A 33 -13.82 -18.19 11.67
N LEU A 34 -12.60 -17.68 11.77
CA LEU A 34 -12.26 -16.27 11.59
C LEU A 34 -12.08 -15.88 10.11
N PHE A 35 -11.85 -16.84 9.21
CA PHE A 35 -11.63 -16.57 7.78
C PHE A 35 -12.95 -16.76 7.03
N PHE A 36 -13.62 -15.66 6.72
CA PHE A 36 -14.79 -15.65 5.84
C PHE A 36 -14.37 -15.44 4.37
N ALA A 37 -15.26 -15.79 3.44
CA ALA A 37 -15.05 -15.58 2.02
C ALA A 37 -14.83 -14.09 1.71
N GLY A 38 -13.61 -13.72 1.27
CA GLY A 38 -13.23 -12.34 0.99
C GLY A 38 -12.45 -11.63 2.10
N PHE A 39 -12.17 -12.27 3.24
CA PHE A 39 -11.27 -11.72 4.26
C PHE A 39 -9.90 -11.35 3.69
N ASP A 40 -9.38 -12.20 2.82
CA ASP A 40 -8.11 -12.00 2.12
C ASP A 40 -8.07 -10.67 1.35
N LYS A 41 -9.16 -10.31 0.66
CA LYS A 41 -9.31 -9.04 -0.07
C LYS A 41 -9.33 -7.85 0.87
N LEU A 42 -9.95 -7.99 2.04
CA LEU A 42 -9.94 -6.94 3.06
C LEU A 42 -8.51 -6.72 3.60
N VAL A 43 -7.76 -7.81 3.81
CA VAL A 43 -6.35 -7.75 4.22
C VAL A 43 -5.51 -7.05 3.16
N HIS A 44 -5.63 -7.46 1.89
CA HIS A 44 -5.00 -6.81 0.74
C HIS A 44 -5.29 -5.29 0.72
N CYS A 45 -6.55 -4.89 0.80
CA CYS A 45 -6.94 -3.48 0.90
C CYS A 45 -6.26 -2.75 2.07
N GLY A 46 -6.27 -3.32 3.27
CA GLY A 46 -5.63 -2.72 4.45
C GLY A 46 -4.10 -2.63 4.33
N LEU A 47 -3.46 -3.66 3.79
CA LEU A 47 -2.01 -3.72 3.59
C LEU A 47 -1.54 -2.62 2.64
N PHE A 48 -2.20 -2.48 1.49
CA PHE A 48 -1.87 -1.47 0.48
C PHE A 48 -2.26 -0.06 0.93
N PHE A 49 -3.33 0.10 1.71
CA PHE A 49 -3.63 1.37 2.39
C PHE A 49 -2.44 1.85 3.24
N VAL A 50 -1.92 0.98 4.12
CA VAL A 50 -0.78 1.32 4.98
C VAL A 50 0.48 1.57 4.15
N LEU A 51 0.72 0.78 3.10
CA LEU A 51 1.87 0.96 2.20
C LEU A 51 1.86 2.36 1.56
N THR A 52 0.75 2.75 0.94
CA THR A 52 0.60 4.05 0.29
C THR A 52 0.67 5.20 1.31
N ALA A 53 0.09 5.02 2.50
CA ALA A 53 0.16 6.02 3.57
C ALA A 53 1.59 6.22 4.08
N LEU A 54 2.34 5.14 4.30
CA LEU A 54 3.75 5.18 4.70
C LEU A 54 4.62 5.83 3.61
N MET A 55 4.41 5.43 2.35
CA MET A 55 5.12 6.00 1.22
C MET A 55 4.90 7.51 1.12
N SER A 56 3.64 7.94 1.16
CA SER A 56 3.26 9.36 1.12
C SER A 56 3.84 10.13 2.30
N SER A 57 3.76 9.58 3.51
CA SER A 57 4.32 10.18 4.72
C SER A 57 5.84 10.36 4.64
N GLY A 58 6.54 9.37 4.10
CA GLY A 58 7.99 9.45 3.87
C GLY A 58 8.36 10.53 2.85
N VAL A 59 7.54 10.74 1.81
CA VAL A 59 7.75 11.81 0.82
C VAL A 59 7.47 13.19 1.43
N ILE A 60 6.37 13.34 2.18
CA ILE A 60 6.03 14.59 2.88
C ILE A 60 7.16 15.00 3.82
N ARG A 61 7.68 14.06 4.61
CA ARG A 61 8.74 14.30 5.58
C ARG A 61 10.11 14.58 4.94
N ALA A 62 10.35 14.05 3.74
CA ALA A 62 11.53 14.39 2.96
C ALA A 62 11.45 15.79 2.31
N ASN A 63 10.23 16.32 2.13
CA ASN A 63 10.00 17.66 1.60
C ASN A 63 9.99 18.70 2.72
N THR A 64 10.88 19.69 2.65
CA THR A 64 10.97 20.80 3.62
C THR A 64 9.67 21.61 3.74
N ARG A 65 8.82 21.61 2.70
CA ARG A 65 7.56 22.35 2.67
C ARG A 65 6.35 21.56 3.20
N HIS A 66 6.53 20.32 3.68
CA HIS A 66 5.45 19.45 4.15
C HIS A 66 4.26 19.37 3.18
N ASN A 67 4.55 19.34 1.88
CA ASN A 67 3.54 19.28 0.83
C ASN A 67 3.93 18.21 -0.19
N LEU A 68 2.95 17.71 -0.94
CA LEU A 68 3.18 16.79 -2.05
C LEU A 68 2.92 17.51 -3.37
N THR A 69 3.85 17.42 -4.30
CA THR A 69 3.57 17.83 -5.68
C THR A 69 2.60 16.84 -6.34
N PRO A 70 1.84 17.25 -7.38
CA PRO A 70 0.95 16.32 -8.09
C PRO A 70 1.68 15.07 -8.61
N LEU A 71 2.92 15.23 -9.07
CA LEU A 71 3.77 14.11 -9.49
C LEU A 71 4.11 13.18 -8.31
N GLN A 72 4.43 13.72 -7.14
CA GLN A 72 4.71 12.91 -5.95
C GLN A 72 3.47 12.17 -5.45
N GLN A 73 2.29 12.78 -5.51
CA GLN A 73 1.01 12.13 -5.19
C GLN A 73 0.75 10.98 -6.16
N PHE A 74 0.90 11.22 -7.46
CA PHE A 74 0.71 10.21 -8.49
C PHE A 74 1.69 9.04 -8.32
N LEU A 75 2.98 9.31 -8.06
CA LEU A 75 3.97 8.25 -7.83
C LEU A 75 3.73 7.48 -6.52
N SER A 76 3.27 8.15 -5.46
CA SER A 76 2.95 7.49 -4.18
C SER A 76 1.72 6.58 -4.28
N PHE A 77 0.87 6.79 -5.28
CA PHE A 77 -0.24 5.90 -5.64
C PHE A 77 0.21 4.78 -6.60
N LEU A 78 0.87 5.15 -7.70
CA LEU A 78 1.19 4.25 -8.79
C LEU A 78 2.19 3.16 -8.37
N ILE A 79 3.18 3.49 -7.53
CA ILE A 79 4.22 2.53 -7.12
C ILE A 79 3.62 1.40 -6.27
N PRO A 80 2.82 1.65 -5.22
CA PRO A 80 2.12 0.60 -4.50
C PRO A 80 1.20 -0.24 -5.40
N VAL A 81 0.39 0.38 -6.27
CA VAL A 81 -0.51 -0.37 -7.16
C VAL A 81 0.26 -1.26 -8.14
N ALA A 82 1.33 -0.75 -8.73
CA ALA A 82 2.21 -1.53 -9.60
C ALA A 82 2.89 -2.68 -8.83
N PHE A 83 3.28 -2.46 -7.57
CA PHE A 83 3.84 -3.48 -6.71
C PHE A 83 2.86 -4.63 -6.45
N GLY A 84 1.57 -4.32 -6.18
CA GLY A 84 0.52 -5.33 -6.05
C GLY A 84 0.32 -6.12 -7.34
N GLY A 85 0.25 -5.44 -8.48
CA GLY A 85 0.16 -6.11 -9.79
C GLY A 85 1.34 -7.04 -10.09
N ILE A 86 2.56 -6.67 -9.67
CA ILE A 86 3.73 -7.55 -9.78
C ILE A 86 3.56 -8.78 -8.89
N ILE A 87 3.10 -8.61 -7.65
CA ILE A 87 2.85 -9.73 -6.73
C ILE A 87 1.82 -10.70 -7.30
N GLU A 88 0.72 -10.20 -7.85
CA GLU A 88 -0.32 -11.01 -8.51
C GLU A 88 0.22 -11.84 -9.67
N ILE A 89 1.06 -11.22 -10.51
CA ILE A 89 1.75 -11.93 -11.60
C ILE A 89 2.68 -13.00 -11.01
N LEU A 90 3.47 -12.68 -9.99
CA LEU A 90 4.36 -13.65 -9.36
C LEU A 90 3.57 -14.81 -8.73
N GLN A 91 2.41 -14.55 -8.13
CA GLN A 91 1.53 -15.58 -7.60
C GLN A 91 1.02 -16.49 -8.72
N ALA A 92 0.57 -15.92 -9.84
CA ALA A 92 0.05 -16.69 -10.98
C ALA A 92 1.11 -17.56 -11.68
N TYR A 93 2.35 -17.07 -11.83
CA TYR A 93 3.38 -17.75 -12.62
C TYR A 93 4.43 -18.52 -11.80
N ILE A 94 4.79 -18.04 -10.60
CA ILE A 94 5.86 -18.62 -9.79
C ILE A 94 5.30 -19.41 -8.62
N PHE A 95 4.32 -18.85 -7.90
CA PHE A 95 3.76 -19.47 -6.70
C PHE A 95 2.49 -20.26 -7.02
N THR A 96 2.63 -21.36 -7.75
CA THR A 96 1.54 -22.22 -8.27
C THR A 96 0.57 -22.79 -7.23
N TRP A 97 0.83 -22.59 -5.93
CA TRP A 97 -0.08 -22.93 -4.83
C TRP A 97 -1.02 -21.79 -4.43
N ARG A 98 -0.93 -20.62 -5.07
CA ARG A 98 -1.82 -19.47 -4.91
C ARG A 98 -2.36 -19.08 -6.29
N SER A 99 -3.67 -18.93 -6.41
CA SER A 99 -4.27 -18.33 -7.60
C SER A 99 -4.10 -16.82 -7.54
N GLY A 100 -3.44 -16.22 -8.53
CA GLY A 100 -3.55 -14.77 -8.73
C GLY A 100 -4.99 -14.41 -9.09
N GLU A 101 -5.58 -13.46 -8.37
CA GLU A 101 -6.95 -13.03 -8.56
C GLU A 101 -6.99 -11.53 -8.89
N TRP A 102 -7.60 -11.17 -10.02
CA TRP A 102 -7.84 -9.77 -10.37
C TRP A 102 -8.60 -8.99 -9.28
N ALA A 103 -9.37 -9.69 -8.45
CA ALA A 103 -10.07 -9.11 -7.32
C ALA A 103 -9.14 -8.65 -6.19
N ASP A 104 -7.98 -9.28 -6.03
CA ASP A 104 -6.98 -8.90 -5.04
C ASP A 104 -6.24 -7.63 -5.52
N LEU A 105 -5.91 -7.53 -6.83
CA LEU A 105 -5.41 -6.28 -7.43
C LEU A 105 -6.42 -5.12 -7.29
N PHE A 106 -7.71 -5.41 -7.43
CA PHE A 106 -8.76 -4.42 -7.21
C PHE A 106 -8.76 -3.95 -5.74
N ALA A 107 -8.68 -4.87 -4.80
CA ALA A 107 -8.61 -4.54 -3.38
C ALA A 107 -7.37 -3.70 -3.03
N ASP A 108 -6.20 -4.04 -3.59
CA ASP A 108 -4.97 -3.28 -3.44
C ASP A 108 -5.14 -1.83 -3.94
N THR A 109 -5.77 -1.68 -5.11
CA THR A 109 -6.04 -0.38 -5.74
C THR A 109 -7.01 0.47 -4.91
N VAL A 110 -8.05 -0.16 -4.34
CA VAL A 110 -8.99 0.50 -3.43
C VAL A 110 -8.27 0.99 -2.17
N GLY A 111 -7.45 0.14 -1.55
CA GLY A 111 -6.65 0.48 -0.38
C GLY A 111 -5.72 1.66 -0.64
N ALA A 112 -4.98 1.63 -1.75
CA ALA A 112 -4.12 2.72 -2.18
C ALA A 112 -4.90 4.03 -2.43
N SER A 113 -6.07 3.95 -3.05
CA SER A 113 -6.93 5.12 -3.31
C SER A 113 -7.44 5.74 -2.02
N MET A 114 -7.89 4.93 -1.07
CA MET A 114 -8.33 5.37 0.26
C MET A 114 -7.21 6.09 1.01
N ALA A 115 -5.99 5.54 0.98
CA ALA A 115 -4.84 6.15 1.62
C ALA A 115 -4.49 7.50 1.01
N MET A 116 -4.49 7.61 -0.33
CA MET A 116 -4.25 8.87 -1.02
C MET A 116 -5.29 9.92 -0.66
N PHE A 117 -6.57 9.54 -0.59
CA PHE A 117 -7.63 10.44 -0.16
C PHE A 117 -7.38 10.98 1.26
N CYS A 118 -7.06 10.11 2.22
CA CYS A 118 -6.73 10.51 3.59
C CYS A 118 -5.52 11.45 3.66
N VAL A 119 -4.48 11.19 2.87
CA VAL A 119 -3.27 12.02 2.82
C VAL A 119 -3.61 13.42 2.27
N VAL A 120 -4.36 13.51 1.17
CA VAL A 120 -4.75 14.79 0.57
C VAL A 120 -5.60 15.59 1.55
N LEU A 121 -6.59 14.96 2.19
CA LEU A 121 -7.42 15.61 3.22
C LEU A 121 -6.58 16.14 4.38
N THR A 122 -5.59 15.38 4.84
CA THR A 122 -4.71 15.80 5.94
C THR A 122 -3.88 17.03 5.57
N ILE A 123 -3.30 17.04 4.36
CA ILE A 123 -2.55 18.20 3.85
C ILE A 123 -3.46 19.43 3.71
N TRP A 124 -4.70 19.22 3.22
CA TRP A 124 -5.70 20.28 3.11
C TRP A 124 -6.04 20.85 4.49
N SER A 125 -6.37 20.01 5.47
CA SER A 125 -6.67 20.42 6.85
C SER A 125 -5.56 21.27 7.46
N GLN A 126 -4.30 20.84 7.33
CA GLN A 126 -3.15 21.58 7.85
C GLN A 126 -2.95 22.95 7.15
N LYS A 127 -3.37 23.07 5.89
CA LYS A 127 -3.29 24.34 5.16
C LYS A 127 -4.36 25.32 5.64
N TYR A 128 -5.56 24.84 5.98
CA TYR A 128 -6.62 25.67 6.55
C TYR A 128 -6.25 26.22 7.93
N GLU A 129 -5.71 25.38 8.83
CA GLU A 129 -5.30 25.83 10.18
C GLU A 129 -4.21 26.91 10.17
N LYS A 130 -3.32 26.91 9.17
CA LYS A 130 -2.27 27.94 9.06
C LYS A 130 -2.79 29.29 8.52
N GLN A 131 -4.03 29.34 8.04
CA GLN A 131 -4.65 30.54 7.47
C GLN A 131 -5.65 31.22 8.42
N SER A 132 -6.07 30.54 9.50
CA SER A 132 -6.86 31.08 10.60
C SER A 132 -5.98 31.69 11.68
#